data_AF-A0A412TKW8-F1
#
_entry.id   AF-A0A412TKW8-F1
#
_cell.length_a   1.000
_cell.length_b   1.000
_cell.length_c   1.000
_cell.angle_alpha   90.00
_cell.angle_beta   90.00
_cell.angle_gamma   90.00
#
_symmetry.space_group_name_H-M   'P 1'
#
loop_
_entity.id
_entity.type
_entity.pdbx_description
1 polymer ?
#
loop_
_entity_poly.entity_id
_entity_poly.type
_entity_poly.pdbx_seq_one_letter_code
_entity_poly.pdbx_strand_id
1 'polypeptide(L)'
;MIKEYIMKIGILGMLILAGIGFYSCDDITKGYLETGEAGYVTDTLRIALAPDSRDSIPYQSEKIQGVIGTFPIYYELAALRDDSGREVEAVIASQVEVVLTGVFRIAKDHTIPVGTYRADLRVWNLGRSFVLPGIYTIVVEPAAETADSGSREEG
;
A
#
# COMPACT_ATOMS: atom_id res chain seq x y z
N MET A 1 -3.83 -50.78 -48.93
CA MET A 1 -3.60 -50.95 -47.48
C MET A 1 -2.32 -50.26 -46.98
N ILE A 2 -1.10 -50.58 -47.47
CA ILE A 2 0.15 -49.98 -46.92
C ILE A 2 0.24 -48.46 -47.14
N LYS A 3 -0.13 -47.95 -48.32
CA LYS A 3 -0.14 -46.50 -48.63
C LYS A 3 -1.08 -45.68 -47.74
N GLU A 4 -2.24 -46.23 -47.37
CA GLU A 4 -3.17 -45.57 -46.46
C GLU A 4 -2.64 -45.51 -45.03
N TYR A 5 -1.86 -46.51 -44.62
CA TYR A 5 -1.23 -46.54 -43.30
C TYR A 5 -0.13 -45.48 -43.18
N ILE A 6 0.68 -45.31 -44.23
CA ILE A 6 1.74 -44.28 -44.30
C ILE A 6 1.11 -42.87 -44.27
N MET A 7 0.01 -42.65 -44.98
CA MET A 7 -0.71 -41.38 -44.98
C MET A 7 -1.33 -41.04 -43.61
N LYS A 8 -1.90 -42.04 -42.92
CA LYS A 8 -2.46 -41.86 -41.56
C LYS A 8 -1.39 -41.55 -40.51
N ILE A 9 -0.23 -42.21 -40.59
CA ILE A 9 0.93 -41.93 -39.72
C ILE A 9 1.47 -40.52 -39.95
N GLY A 10 1.55 -40.08 -41.21
CA GLY A 10 1.96 -38.71 -41.55
C GLY A 10 1.01 -37.64 -41.02
N ILE A 11 -0.30 -37.83 -41.16
CA ILE A 11 -1.33 -36.92 -40.62
C ILE A 11 -1.28 -36.92 -39.08
N LEU A 12 -1.13 -38.08 -38.45
CA LEU A 12 -1.02 -38.18 -36.99
C LEU A 12 0.23 -37.48 -36.46
N GLY A 13 1.38 -37.64 -37.14
CA GLY A 13 2.62 -36.94 -36.79
C GLY A 13 2.51 -35.41 -36.93
N MET A 14 1.82 -34.92 -37.96
CA MET A 14 1.58 -33.50 -38.20
C MET A 14 0.65 -32.88 -37.14
N LEU A 15 -0.38 -33.61 -36.70
CA LEU A 15 -1.28 -33.18 -35.63
C LEU A 15 -0.59 -33.11 -34.26
N ILE A 16 0.32 -34.06 -33.98
CA ILE A 16 1.11 -34.06 -32.74
C ILE A 16 2.09 -32.88 -32.71
N LEU A 17 2.78 -32.59 -33.83
CA LEU A 17 3.69 -31.44 -33.96
C LEU A 17 2.96 -30.10 -33.82
N ALA A 18 1.75 -29.98 -34.37
CA ALA A 18 0.94 -28.78 -34.23
C ALA A 18 0.48 -28.56 -32.77
N GLY A 19 0.20 -29.62 -32.01
CA GLY A 19 -0.23 -29.53 -30.61
C GLY A 19 0.83 -29.00 -29.65
N ILE A 20 2.12 -29.21 -29.93
CA ILE A 20 3.23 -28.75 -29.08
C ILE A 20 3.48 -27.23 -29.25
N GLY A 21 3.21 -26.67 -30.44
CA GLY A 21 3.44 -25.26 -30.75
C GLY A 21 2.49 -24.25 -30.08
N PHE A 22 1.40 -24.71 -29.46
CA PHE A 22 0.43 -23.83 -28.78
C PHE A 22 0.66 -23.67 -27.27
N TYR A 23 1.64 -24.38 -26.68
CA TYR A 23 1.92 -24.30 -25.24
C TYR A 23 2.97 -23.26 -24.83
N SER A 24 3.52 -22.48 -25.78
CA SER A 24 4.38 -21.33 -25.45
C SER A 24 3.53 -20.13 -25.01
N CYS A 25 2.84 -20.28 -23.88
CA CYS A 25 2.38 -19.15 -23.09
C CYS A 25 3.49 -18.84 -22.07
N ASP A 26 4.55 -18.18 -22.54
CA ASP A 26 5.55 -17.62 -21.62
C ASP A 26 4.95 -16.34 -21.02
N ASP A 27 4.18 -16.49 -19.94
CA ASP A 27 3.86 -15.38 -19.05
C ASP A 27 5.13 -14.99 -18.29
N ILE A 28 6.03 -14.31 -18.99
CA ILE A 28 7.24 -13.75 -18.38
C ILE A 28 6.76 -12.60 -17.50
N THR A 29 6.73 -12.82 -16.18
CA THR A 29 6.47 -11.76 -15.20
C THR A 29 7.41 -10.60 -15.47
N LYS A 30 6.87 -9.49 -15.97
CA LYS A 30 7.65 -8.27 -16.23
C LYS A 30 8.04 -7.63 -14.90
N GLY A 31 9.13 -6.87 -14.91
CA GLY A 31 9.61 -6.09 -13.77
C GLY A 31 10.28 -6.91 -12.66
N TYR A 32 11.06 -6.22 -11.83
CA TYR A 32 11.64 -6.72 -10.59
C TYR A 32 11.10 -5.88 -9.43
N LEU A 33 10.71 -6.52 -8.33
CA LEU A 33 10.24 -5.84 -7.13
C LEU A 33 10.48 -6.75 -5.93
N GLU A 34 11.15 -6.21 -4.91
CA GLU A 34 11.51 -6.88 -3.67
C GLU A 34 11.19 -5.95 -2.49
N THR A 35 10.49 -6.49 -1.50
CA THR A 35 10.02 -5.76 -0.32
C THR A 35 10.35 -6.47 0.99
N GLY A 36 11.26 -7.45 0.95
CA GLY A 36 11.62 -8.26 2.13
C GLY A 36 12.22 -7.43 3.28
N GLU A 37 13.00 -6.41 2.93
CA GLU A 37 13.62 -5.47 3.87
C GLU A 37 12.85 -4.14 3.95
N ALA A 38 11.62 -4.09 3.42
CA ALA A 38 10.85 -2.86 3.36
C ALA A 38 10.39 -2.43 4.76
N GLY A 39 10.64 -1.18 5.13
CA GLY A 39 10.26 -0.67 6.45
C GLY A 39 10.52 0.82 6.63
N TYR A 40 10.01 1.35 7.74
CA TYR A 40 10.24 2.73 8.15
C TYR A 40 11.21 2.77 9.32
N VAL A 41 12.07 3.78 9.35
CA VAL A 41 12.98 4.02 10.49
C VAL A 41 12.18 4.36 11.74
N THR A 42 11.17 5.22 11.58
CA THR A 42 10.14 5.49 12.58
C THR A 42 8.81 5.03 12.00
N ASP A 43 8.29 3.92 12.51
CA ASP A 43 7.07 3.26 12.04
C ASP A 43 5.78 3.82 12.63
N THR A 44 5.88 4.92 13.38
CA THR A 44 4.76 5.51 14.12
C THR A 44 4.69 7.02 13.87
N LEU A 45 3.52 7.49 13.42
CA LEU A 45 3.18 8.91 13.32
C LEU A 45 2.13 9.25 14.38
N ARG A 46 2.45 10.20 15.26
CA ARG A 46 1.52 10.72 16.28
C ARG A 46 0.93 12.04 15.80
N ILE A 47 -0.39 12.14 15.78
CA ILE A 47 -1.13 13.32 15.31
C ILE A 47 -2.17 13.71 16.36
N ALA A 48 -2.49 15.00 16.46
CA ALA A 48 -3.53 15.48 17.37
C ALA A 48 -4.84 15.76 16.60
N LEU A 49 -5.98 15.30 17.13
CA LEU A 49 -7.30 15.60 16.61
C LEU A 49 -7.62 17.10 16.75
N ALA A 50 -7.62 17.84 15.65
CA ALA A 50 -7.85 19.29 15.64
C ALA A 50 -8.54 19.74 14.33
N PRO A 51 -9.84 19.47 14.14
CA PRO A 51 -10.54 19.72 12.87
C PRO A 51 -10.61 21.21 12.48
N ASP A 52 -10.47 22.13 13.44
CA ASP A 52 -10.48 23.58 13.20
C ASP A 52 -9.07 24.21 13.21
N SER A 53 -8.02 23.42 12.94
CA SER A 53 -6.65 23.91 12.90
C SER A 53 -6.46 24.98 11.82
N ARG A 54 -5.89 26.13 12.21
CA ARG A 54 -5.45 27.18 11.26
C ARG A 54 -4.10 26.88 10.61
N ASP A 55 -3.36 25.92 11.15
CA ASP A 55 -2.12 25.41 10.55
C ASP A 55 -2.47 24.54 9.35
N SER A 56 -1.83 24.81 8.21
CA SER A 56 -2.03 24.09 6.95
C SER A 56 -0.96 23.03 6.70
N ILE A 57 0.04 22.90 7.57
CA ILE A 57 1.12 21.94 7.40
C ILE A 57 0.61 20.54 7.75
N PRO A 58 0.52 19.60 6.78
CA PRO A 58 0.03 18.26 7.06
C PRO A 58 1.04 17.46 7.87
N TYR A 59 0.53 16.51 8.67
CA TYR A 59 1.35 15.49 9.30
C TYR A 59 1.90 14.55 8.23
N GLN A 60 3.18 14.19 8.34
CA GLN A 60 3.86 13.35 7.36
C GLN A 60 4.81 12.38 8.04
N SER A 61 4.87 11.15 7.52
CA SER A 61 5.91 10.19 7.86
C SER A 61 7.20 10.47 7.09
N GLU A 62 8.27 9.76 7.48
CA GLU A 62 9.42 9.57 6.61
C GLU A 62 9.07 8.64 5.43
N LYS A 63 9.93 8.61 4.41
CA LYS A 63 9.81 7.67 3.29
C LYS A 63 10.09 6.23 3.73
N ILE A 64 9.42 5.28 3.11
CA ILE A 64 9.76 3.85 3.27
C ILE A 64 11.15 3.58 2.69
N GLN A 65 11.90 2.69 3.35
CA GLN A 65 13.20 2.20 2.91
C GLN A 65 13.13 0.71 2.57
N GLY A 66 14.15 0.17 1.89
CA GLY A 66 14.25 -1.27 1.61
C GLY A 66 13.33 -1.80 0.51
N VAL A 67 12.62 -0.93 -0.22
CA VAL A 67 11.91 -1.28 -1.45
C VAL A 67 12.87 -1.20 -2.62
N ILE A 68 13.10 -2.31 -3.31
CA ILE A 68 14.00 -2.40 -4.46
C ILE A 68 13.20 -2.89 -5.67
N GLY A 69 13.29 -2.20 -6.80
CA GLY A 69 12.56 -2.64 -7.99
C GLY A 69 12.82 -1.81 -9.24
N THR A 70 12.26 -2.28 -10.35
CA THR A 70 12.26 -1.56 -11.62
C THR A 70 11.28 -0.39 -11.55
N PHE A 71 11.75 0.82 -11.88
CA PHE A 71 10.89 2.00 -11.96
C PHE A 71 9.94 1.95 -13.16
N PRO A 72 8.76 2.57 -13.06
CA PRO A 72 8.21 3.26 -11.88
C PRO A 72 7.68 2.30 -10.80
N ILE A 73 7.88 2.65 -9.53
CA ILE A 73 7.30 1.97 -8.37
C ILE A 73 6.21 2.88 -7.79
N TYR A 74 5.05 2.30 -7.50
CA TYR A 74 3.87 2.98 -6.99
C TYR A 74 3.52 2.50 -5.58
N TYR A 75 2.85 3.38 -4.84
CA TYR A 75 2.50 3.21 -3.43
C TYR A 75 1.05 3.68 -3.21
N GLU A 76 0.26 2.94 -2.43
CA GLU A 76 -1.08 3.33 -1.98
C GLU A 76 -1.39 2.72 -0.62
N LEU A 77 -2.34 3.35 0.09
CA LEU A 77 -2.97 2.75 1.25
C LEU A 77 -3.82 1.56 0.79
N ALA A 78 -3.46 0.35 1.25
CA ALA A 78 -4.20 -0.86 0.92
C ALA A 78 -5.39 -1.08 1.86
N ALA A 79 -5.20 -0.80 3.15
CA ALA A 79 -6.19 -0.87 4.20
C ALA A 79 -5.74 -0.07 5.42
N LEU A 80 -6.69 0.40 6.21
CA LEU A 80 -6.44 0.99 7.53
C LEU A 80 -7.29 0.24 8.54
N ARG A 81 -6.67 -0.25 9.62
CA ARG A 81 -7.35 -1.04 10.64
C ARG A 81 -7.22 -0.42 12.01
N ASP A 82 -8.24 -0.55 12.85
CA ASP A 82 -8.19 -0.14 14.26
C ASP A 82 -7.36 -1.13 15.11
N ASP A 83 -7.25 -0.87 16.41
CA ASP A 83 -6.49 -1.71 17.34
C ASP A 83 -7.03 -3.16 17.46
N SER A 84 -8.30 -3.34 17.15
CA SER A 84 -9.00 -4.62 17.16
C SER A 84 -8.80 -5.40 15.86
N GLY A 85 -8.10 -4.80 14.89
CA GLY A 85 -7.82 -5.39 13.58
C GLY A 85 -9.01 -5.30 12.61
N ARG A 86 -10.03 -4.49 12.90
CA ARG A 86 -11.15 -4.25 11.99
C ARG A 86 -10.78 -3.15 11.01
N GLU A 87 -11.14 -3.36 9.75
CA GLU A 87 -10.98 -2.32 8.73
C GLU A 87 -11.89 -1.13 9.06
N VAL A 88 -11.33 0.07 8.99
CA VAL A 88 -12.05 1.29 9.31
C VAL A 88 -12.93 1.74 8.13
N GLU A 89 -13.89 2.60 8.43
CA GLU A 89 -14.78 3.16 7.41
C GLU A 89 -14.00 3.92 6.34
N ALA A 90 -14.43 3.81 5.07
CA ALA A 90 -13.73 4.39 3.93
C ALA A 90 -13.55 5.91 4.04
N VAL A 91 -14.48 6.63 4.68
CA VAL A 91 -14.40 8.08 4.94
C VAL A 91 -13.25 8.47 5.88
N ILE A 92 -12.87 7.57 6.79
CA ILE A 92 -11.72 7.74 7.67
C ILE A 92 -10.44 7.37 6.93
N ALA A 93 -10.44 6.22 6.25
CA ALA A 93 -9.29 5.76 5.47
C ALA A 93 -8.90 6.76 4.36
N SER A 94 -9.87 7.40 3.70
CA SER A 94 -9.61 8.37 2.62
C SER A 94 -8.86 9.63 3.07
N GLN A 95 -8.77 9.89 4.38
CA GLN A 95 -8.01 11.03 4.94
C GLN A 95 -6.52 10.68 5.14
N VAL A 96 -6.14 9.41 4.95
CA VAL A 96 -4.75 8.95 5.00
C VAL A 96 -4.26 8.76 3.57
N GLU A 97 -3.46 9.72 3.11
CA GLU A 97 -2.88 9.66 1.77
C GLU A 97 -1.52 8.97 1.81
N VAL A 98 -1.18 8.29 0.72
CA VAL A 98 0.17 7.80 0.46
C VAL A 98 0.72 8.54 -0.74
N VAL A 99 1.83 9.24 -0.55
CA VAL A 99 2.46 10.08 -1.58
C VAL A 99 3.94 9.74 -1.74
N LEU A 100 4.52 10.16 -2.86
CA LEU A 100 5.96 10.00 -3.13
C LEU A 100 6.42 8.54 -2.93
N THR A 101 7.47 8.32 -2.14
CA THR A 101 8.03 7.00 -1.80
C THR A 101 7.40 6.50 -0.51
N GLY A 102 6.11 6.17 -0.57
CA GLY A 102 5.37 5.59 0.55
C GLY A 102 5.15 6.54 1.74
N VAL A 103 5.26 7.86 1.57
CA VAL A 103 5.04 8.79 2.69
C VAL A 103 3.54 8.82 3.02
N PHE A 104 3.20 8.50 4.27
CA PHE A 104 1.85 8.71 4.79
C PHE A 104 1.66 10.20 5.10
N ARG A 105 0.60 10.79 4.57
CA ARG A 105 0.26 12.20 4.72
C ARG A 105 -1.18 12.36 5.18
N ILE A 106 -1.38 13.19 6.20
CA ILE A 106 -2.69 13.48 6.80
C ILE A 106 -2.83 14.99 6.96
N ALA A 107 -3.93 15.55 6.46
CA ALA A 107 -4.23 16.98 6.59
C ALA A 107 -4.38 17.39 8.06
N LYS A 108 -4.12 18.67 8.38
CA LYS A 108 -4.12 19.13 9.77
C LYS A 108 -5.54 19.22 10.37
N ASP A 109 -6.51 19.53 9.52
CA ASP A 109 -7.95 19.63 9.78
C ASP A 109 -8.67 18.26 9.69
N HIS A 110 -7.94 17.15 9.81
CA HIS A 110 -8.52 15.81 9.76
C HIS A 110 -9.57 15.57 10.85
N THR A 111 -10.48 14.63 10.57
CA THR A 111 -11.55 14.19 11.47
C THR A 111 -11.42 12.73 11.91
N ILE A 112 -10.27 12.10 11.62
CA ILE A 112 -9.94 10.74 12.08
C ILE A 112 -10.11 10.67 13.62
N PRO A 113 -10.93 9.75 14.15
CA PRO A 113 -11.16 9.64 15.59
C PRO A 113 -9.89 9.33 16.39
N VAL A 114 -9.90 9.67 17.68
CA VAL A 114 -8.84 9.29 18.63
C VAL A 114 -8.72 7.76 18.67
N GLY A 115 -7.50 7.26 18.54
CA GLY A 115 -7.26 5.83 18.46
C GLY A 115 -5.89 5.47 17.91
N THR A 116 -5.60 4.18 17.85
CA THR A 116 -4.42 3.63 17.20
C THR A 116 -4.84 2.84 15.96
N TYR A 117 -4.18 3.12 14.85
CA TYR A 117 -4.50 2.53 13.56
C TYR A 117 -3.27 1.91 12.91
N ARG A 118 -3.44 0.76 12.27
CA ARG A 118 -2.41 0.06 11.49
C ARG A 118 -2.72 0.21 10.00
N ALA A 119 -1.78 0.80 9.26
CA ALA A 119 -1.88 1.00 7.83
C ALA A 119 -1.15 -0.11 7.08
N ASP A 120 -1.84 -0.70 6.11
CA ASP A 120 -1.25 -1.58 5.10
C ASP A 120 -0.81 -0.73 3.91
N LEU A 121 0.40 -0.97 3.42
CA LEU A 121 0.92 -0.30 2.24
C LEU A 121 0.97 -1.28 1.06
N ARG A 122 0.29 -0.98 -0.04
CA ARG A 122 0.54 -1.71 -1.28
C ARG A 122 1.68 -1.04 -2.03
N VAL A 123 2.61 -1.86 -2.51
CA VAL A 123 3.74 -1.46 -3.35
C VAL A 123 3.68 -2.27 -4.63
N TRP A 124 3.70 -1.62 -5.77
CA TRP A 124 3.64 -2.31 -7.06
C TRP A 124 4.44 -1.62 -8.15
N ASN A 125 4.81 -2.41 -9.15
CA ASN A 125 5.32 -1.93 -10.42
C ASN A 125 4.77 -2.79 -11.57
N LEU A 126 5.33 -2.64 -12.76
CA LEU A 126 4.90 -3.44 -13.91
C LEU A 126 5.05 -4.93 -13.61
N GLY A 127 3.92 -5.64 -13.46
CA GLY A 127 3.87 -7.10 -13.32
C GLY A 127 3.97 -7.64 -11.90
N ARG A 128 4.20 -6.81 -10.87
CA ARG A 128 4.32 -7.25 -9.47
C ARG A 128 3.60 -6.31 -8.51
N SER A 129 2.93 -6.87 -7.50
CA SER A 129 2.22 -6.13 -6.46
C SER A 129 2.32 -6.88 -5.13
N PHE A 130 2.74 -6.19 -4.08
CA PHE A 130 2.81 -6.72 -2.72
C PHE A 130 2.05 -5.81 -1.76
N VAL A 131 1.41 -6.39 -0.75
CA VAL A 131 0.84 -5.65 0.38
C VAL A 131 1.72 -5.89 1.59
N LEU A 132 2.16 -4.81 2.24
CA LEU A 132 2.93 -4.81 3.47
C LEU A 132 1.95 -4.55 4.63
N PRO A 133 1.49 -5.60 5.34
CA PRO A 133 0.43 -5.48 6.31
C PRO A 133 0.90 -4.78 7.58
N GLY A 134 0.14 -3.80 8.07
CA GLY A 134 0.39 -3.09 9.32
C GLY A 134 1.78 -2.49 9.43
N ILE A 135 2.39 -2.14 8.29
CA ILE A 135 3.78 -1.66 8.20
C ILE A 135 3.98 -0.28 8.85
N TYR A 136 2.88 0.43 9.10
CA TYR A 136 2.90 1.75 9.72
C TYR A 136 1.79 1.92 10.74
N THR A 137 2.08 2.66 11.81
CA THR A 137 1.17 2.95 12.91
C THR A 137 0.84 4.44 12.92
N ILE A 138 -0.45 4.76 12.97
CA ILE A 138 -0.95 6.13 13.15
C ILE A 138 -1.63 6.19 14.51
N VAL A 139 -1.17 7.09 15.37
CA VAL A 139 -1.76 7.33 16.69
C VAL A 139 -2.40 8.71 16.67
N VAL A 140 -3.72 8.73 16.82
CA VAL A 140 -4.49 9.96 16.95
C VAL A 140 -4.70 10.25 18.43
N GLU A 141 -4.16 11.35 18.88
CA GLU A 141 -4.25 11.84 20.25
C GLU A 141 -5.39 12.85 20.37
N PRO A 142 -6.02 12.98 21.55
CA PRO A 142 -7.00 14.03 21.78
C PRO A 142 -6.36 15.41 21.55
N ALA A 143 -7.19 16.38 21.17
CA ALA A 143 -6.77 17.78 21.18
C ALA A 143 -6.15 18.08 22.54
N ALA A 144 -4.95 18.70 22.55
CA ALA A 144 -4.43 19.24 23.79
C ALA A 144 -5.47 20.25 24.28
N GLU A 145 -6.13 19.98 25.42
CA GLU A 145 -6.90 20.99 26.12
C GLU A 145 -5.97 22.18 26.29
N THR A 146 -6.32 23.29 25.64
CA THR A 146 -5.62 24.56 25.86
C THR A 146 -5.67 24.79 27.36
N ALA A 147 -4.52 24.68 28.02
CA ALA A 147 -4.37 25.09 29.40
C ALA A 147 -4.87 26.53 29.47
N ASP A 148 -6.08 26.69 30.01
CA ASP A 148 -6.62 27.94 30.47
C ASP A 148 -5.65 28.44 31.53
N SER A 149 -4.64 29.20 31.12
CA SER A 149 -3.87 30.03 32.02
C SER A 149 -4.81 31.14 32.47
N GLY A 150 -5.63 30.81 33.47
CA GLY A 150 -6.34 31.77 34.27
C GLY A 150 -5.31 32.70 34.92
N SER A 151 -4.94 33.76 34.22
CA SER A 151 -4.34 34.95 34.81
C SER A 151 -5.43 35.64 35.62
N ARG A 152 -5.59 35.18 36.86
CA ARG A 152 -5.97 36.04 37.98
C ARG A 152 -4.87 37.10 38.09
N GLU A 153 -5.10 38.27 37.50
CA GLU A 153 -4.54 39.49 38.05
C GLU A 153 -5.61 40.11 38.94
N GLU A 154 -5.37 40.00 40.24
CA GLU A 154 -6.01 40.85 41.24
C GLU A 154 -5.53 42.29 41.03
N GLY A 155 -6.48 43.22 41.00
CA GLY A 155 -6.27 44.67 41.01
C GLY A 155 -7.57 45.37 41.35
#